data_AF-A0A7J9R4I0-F1
#
_entry.id   AF-A0A7J9R4I0-F1
#
_cell.length_a   1.000
_cell.length_b   1.000
_cell.length_c   1.000
_cell.angle_alpha   90.00
_cell.angle_beta   90.00
_cell.angle_gamma   90.00
#
_symmetry.space_group_name_H-M   'P 1'
#
loop_
_entity.id
_entity.type
_entity.pdbx_description
1 polymer ?
#
loop_
_entity_poly.entity_id
_entity_poly.type
_entity_poly.pdbx_seq_one_letter_code
_entity_poly.pdbx_strand_id
1 'polypeptide(L)'
;RCDLTCWYCFFYVKKGLEGAYMYEPDHEQVRGMMKTLKAERPIPGNSMQITGGEPMLREDITDLIKIMKEEGVDHIQMNTNGIRHAMDPEAAREVRLAGCNNLYLSFDGVTARTNPKNHWEIPYALDSCRKTGTTVVFVPTVIKSINDHELGGIIRYAQKNMDVVHAVNFQPVSLTGRMGKGEREKYRITVPDCIQRIEEQTNGEVTVDDWFPVPSCMPLTNVIEAFSSKPKYELSIHFACGAGTYIFEDEETKKFVPLT
;
A
#
# COMPACT_ATOMS: atom_id res chain seq x y z
N ARG A 1 -17.29 -2.62 -4.96
CA ARG A 1 -18.19 -2.21 -3.84
C ARG A 1 -17.33 -1.80 -2.63
N CYS A 2 -17.88 -1.13 -1.62
CA CYS A 2 -17.16 -0.83 -0.36
C CYS A 2 -18.15 -0.84 0.83
N ASP A 3 -17.73 -1.43 1.94
CA ASP A 3 -18.44 -1.49 3.22
C ASP A 3 -18.20 -0.21 4.05
N LEU A 4 -17.10 0.50 3.81
CA LEU A 4 -16.76 1.77 4.45
C LEU A 4 -17.21 3.01 3.66
N THR A 5 -17.19 4.18 4.32
CA THR A 5 -17.50 5.50 3.76
C THR A 5 -16.50 6.56 4.24
N CYS A 6 -15.22 6.34 3.99
CA CYS A 6 -14.16 7.29 4.35
C CYS A 6 -14.33 8.60 3.56
N TRP A 7 -14.42 9.74 4.25
CA TRP A 7 -14.77 11.04 3.67
C TRP A 7 -13.78 11.55 2.61
N TYR A 8 -12.52 11.10 2.65
CA TYR A 8 -11.46 11.46 1.72
C TYR A 8 -11.30 10.44 0.57
N CYS A 9 -12.11 9.38 0.53
CA CYS A 9 -12.02 8.32 -0.48
C CYS A 9 -12.89 8.63 -1.70
N PHE A 10 -12.41 8.33 -2.91
CA PHE A 10 -13.21 8.48 -4.13
C PHE A 10 -14.49 7.63 -4.14
N PHE A 11 -14.47 6.47 -3.47
CA PHE A 11 -15.65 5.61 -3.34
C PHE A 11 -16.77 6.21 -2.46
N TYR A 12 -16.46 7.24 -1.66
CA TYR A 12 -17.45 8.00 -0.91
C TYR A 12 -18.52 8.59 -1.83
N VAL A 13 -18.11 9.11 -3.00
CA VAL A 13 -19.01 9.75 -3.98
C VAL A 13 -19.92 8.73 -4.66
N LYS A 14 -19.45 7.49 -4.89
CA LYS A 14 -20.23 6.45 -5.59
C LYS A 14 -21.43 5.93 -4.78
N LYS A 15 -21.37 5.93 -3.44
CA LYS A 15 -22.52 5.50 -2.61
C LYS A 15 -23.70 6.49 -2.67
N GLY A 16 -23.47 7.75 -3.05
CA GLY A 16 -24.51 8.77 -3.23
C GLY A 16 -25.12 8.85 -4.64
N LEU A 17 -24.68 7.99 -5.57
CA LEU A 17 -25.19 7.96 -6.94
C LEU A 17 -26.00 6.67 -7.15
N GLU A 18 -27.30 6.71 -6.83
CA GLU A 18 -28.24 5.65 -7.22
C GLU A 18 -28.13 5.40 -8.74
N GLY A 19 -27.98 4.13 -9.13
CA GLY A 19 -27.87 3.73 -10.55
C GLY A 19 -26.49 3.88 -11.20
N ALA A 20 -25.44 4.20 -10.44
CA ALA A 20 -24.07 4.20 -11.00
C ALA A 20 -23.67 2.81 -11.52
N TYR A 21 -23.28 2.72 -12.80
CA TYR A 21 -22.85 1.47 -13.43
C TYR A 21 -21.69 0.84 -12.65
N MET A 22 -21.90 -0.41 -12.23
CA MET A 22 -20.90 -1.20 -11.52
C MET A 22 -20.21 -2.12 -12.51
N TYR A 23 -19.01 -1.74 -12.92
CA TYR A 23 -18.15 -2.58 -13.75
C TYR A 23 -17.41 -3.58 -12.84
N GLU A 24 -17.80 -4.85 -12.93
CA GLU A 24 -17.11 -5.98 -12.29
C GLU A 24 -16.69 -6.94 -13.42
N PRO A 25 -15.41 -6.99 -13.80
CA PRO A 25 -14.98 -7.81 -14.91
C PRO A 25 -15.15 -9.30 -14.57
N ASP A 26 -15.67 -10.06 -15.53
CA ASP A 26 -15.81 -11.51 -15.40
C ASP A 26 -14.45 -12.24 -15.49
N HIS A 27 -14.46 -13.56 -15.30
CA HIS A 27 -13.25 -14.38 -15.28
C HIS A 27 -12.50 -14.36 -16.61
N GLU A 28 -13.21 -14.33 -17.74
CA GLU A 28 -12.59 -14.30 -19.08
C GLU A 28 -11.93 -12.94 -19.33
N GLN A 29 -12.60 -11.86 -18.95
CA GLN A 29 -12.07 -10.50 -19.02
C GLN A 29 -10.83 -10.34 -18.14
N VAL A 30 -10.85 -10.82 -16.89
CA VAL A 30 -9.68 -10.79 -16.01
C VAL A 30 -8.53 -11.59 -16.61
N ARG A 31 -8.79 -12.78 -17.16
CA ARG A 31 -7.77 -13.57 -17.86
C ARG A 31 -7.18 -12.80 -19.05
N GLY A 32 -8.01 -12.14 -19.84
CA GLY A 32 -7.58 -11.27 -20.93
C GLY A 32 -6.69 -10.12 -20.45
N MET A 33 -7.05 -9.46 -19.34
CA MET A 33 -6.24 -8.41 -18.73
C MET A 33 -4.87 -8.92 -18.29
N MET A 34 -4.79 -10.13 -17.71
CA MET A 34 -3.52 -10.73 -17.32
C MET A 34 -2.66 -11.08 -18.52
N LYS A 35 -3.24 -11.60 -19.60
CA LYS A 35 -2.51 -11.83 -20.86
C LYS A 35 -1.93 -10.55 -21.43
N THR A 36 -2.67 -9.44 -21.39
CA THR A 36 -2.17 -8.12 -21.77
C THR A 36 -0.98 -7.70 -20.90
N LEU A 37 -1.11 -7.82 -19.56
CA LEU A 37 -0.03 -7.52 -18.62
C LEU A 37 1.24 -8.34 -18.92
N LYS A 38 1.10 -9.63 -19.23
CA LYS A 38 2.24 -10.50 -19.59
C LYS A 38 2.81 -10.23 -20.98
N ALA A 39 2.06 -9.58 -21.86
CA ALA A 39 2.50 -9.24 -23.21
C ALA A 39 3.36 -7.97 -23.26
N GLU A 40 3.38 -7.18 -22.19
CA GLU A 40 4.19 -5.95 -22.08
C GLU A 40 5.67 -6.19 -22.39
N ARG A 41 6.28 -5.19 -23.03
CA ARG A 41 7.68 -5.20 -23.50
C ARG A 41 8.39 -3.92 -23.06
N PRO A 42 9.71 -3.95 -22.83
CA PRO A 42 10.63 -5.08 -23.04
C PRO A 42 10.52 -6.19 -21.99
N ILE A 43 9.90 -5.91 -20.85
CA ILE A 43 9.76 -6.84 -19.72
C ILE A 43 8.28 -7.08 -19.44
N PRO A 44 7.82 -8.34 -19.42
CA PRO A 44 6.46 -8.68 -19.02
C PRO A 44 6.12 -8.15 -17.63
N GLY A 45 4.90 -7.66 -17.44
CA GLY A 45 4.39 -7.36 -16.11
C GLY A 45 4.42 -8.60 -15.20
N ASN A 46 4.83 -8.41 -13.95
CA ASN A 46 4.99 -9.50 -12.98
C ASN A 46 4.17 -9.30 -11.69
N SER A 47 3.63 -8.10 -11.49
CA SER A 47 2.94 -7.72 -10.27
C SER A 47 1.55 -7.18 -10.56
N MET A 48 0.59 -7.53 -9.71
CA MET A 48 -0.77 -7.05 -9.79
C MET A 48 -1.29 -6.70 -8.40
N GLN A 49 -1.78 -5.47 -8.24
CA GLN A 49 -2.50 -5.05 -7.03
C GLN A 49 -4.01 -5.13 -7.28
N ILE A 50 -4.67 -6.03 -6.57
CA ILE A 50 -6.12 -6.12 -6.52
C ILE A 50 -6.64 -5.00 -5.62
N THR A 51 -7.54 -4.20 -6.16
CA THR A 51 -8.19 -3.09 -5.46
C THR A 51 -9.67 -3.04 -5.83
N GLY A 52 -10.36 -1.98 -5.45
CA GLY A 52 -11.76 -1.72 -5.71
C GLY A 52 -12.24 -0.61 -4.78
N GLY A 53 -13.41 -0.80 -4.18
CA GLY A 53 -13.63 -0.24 -2.85
C GLY A 53 -12.96 -1.16 -1.82
N GLU A 54 -13.65 -2.23 -1.41
CA GLU A 54 -13.09 -3.35 -0.64
C GLU A 54 -13.14 -4.64 -1.48
N PRO A 55 -11.99 -5.20 -1.90
CA PRO A 55 -11.93 -6.42 -2.72
C PRO A 55 -12.57 -7.64 -2.07
N MET A 56 -12.47 -7.74 -0.74
CA MET A 56 -13.02 -8.87 0.02
C MET A 56 -14.55 -8.94 0.04
N LEU A 57 -15.24 -7.96 -0.54
CA LEU A 57 -16.69 -8.00 -0.76
C LEU A 57 -17.09 -8.74 -2.04
N ARG A 58 -16.14 -9.06 -2.91
CA ARG A 58 -16.37 -9.81 -4.14
C ARG A 58 -16.35 -11.31 -3.82
N GLU A 59 -17.45 -12.01 -4.11
CA GLU A 59 -17.64 -13.42 -3.71
C GLU A 59 -16.63 -14.38 -4.36
N ASP A 60 -16.26 -14.13 -5.61
CA ASP A 60 -15.34 -14.94 -6.41
C ASP A 60 -13.88 -14.46 -6.35
N ILE A 61 -13.51 -13.66 -5.34
CA ILE A 61 -12.18 -13.02 -5.27
C ILE A 61 -11.02 -14.03 -5.28
N THR A 62 -11.19 -15.18 -4.62
CA THR A 62 -10.18 -16.23 -4.57
C THR A 62 -9.99 -16.89 -5.93
N ASP A 63 -11.05 -17.05 -6.72
CA ASP A 63 -10.96 -17.59 -8.08
C ASP A 63 -10.25 -16.62 -9.02
N LEU A 64 -10.48 -15.30 -8.88
CA LEU A 64 -9.72 -14.31 -9.64
C LEU A 64 -8.22 -14.36 -9.33
N ILE A 65 -7.85 -14.50 -8.05
CA ILE A 65 -6.45 -14.63 -7.65
C ILE A 65 -5.82 -15.86 -8.30
N LYS A 66 -6.54 -17.00 -8.31
CA LYS A 66 -6.06 -18.23 -8.98
C LYS A 66 -5.86 -18.00 -10.48
N ILE A 67 -6.80 -17.32 -11.16
CA ILE A 67 -6.66 -16.97 -12.59
C ILE A 67 -5.40 -16.12 -12.81
N MET A 68 -5.14 -15.12 -11.96
CA MET A 68 -3.92 -14.30 -12.06
C MET A 68 -2.65 -15.15 -11.89
N LYS A 69 -2.63 -16.10 -10.94
CA LYS A 69 -1.51 -17.04 -10.77
C LYS A 69 -1.34 -17.96 -11.97
N GLU A 70 -2.42 -18.51 -12.52
CA GLU A 70 -2.42 -19.36 -13.72
C GLU A 70 -1.82 -18.65 -14.93
N GLU A 71 -2.12 -17.36 -15.10
CA GLU A 71 -1.56 -16.54 -16.18
C GLU A 71 -0.13 -16.03 -15.89
N GLY A 72 0.51 -16.50 -14.80
CA GLY A 72 1.92 -16.25 -14.53
C GLY A 72 2.22 -14.89 -13.88
N VAL A 73 1.28 -14.34 -13.09
CA VAL A 73 1.55 -13.21 -12.20
C VAL A 73 2.29 -13.73 -10.96
N ASP A 74 3.48 -13.19 -10.71
CA ASP A 74 4.34 -13.65 -9.62
C ASP A 74 3.92 -13.05 -8.28
N HIS A 75 3.67 -11.73 -8.29
CA HIS A 75 3.37 -10.95 -7.10
C HIS A 75 1.94 -10.38 -7.15
N ILE A 76 1.04 -10.98 -6.38
CA ILE A 76 -0.33 -10.50 -6.19
C ILE A 76 -0.43 -9.83 -4.82
N GLN A 77 -0.87 -8.59 -4.82
CA GLN A 77 -1.09 -7.79 -3.63
C GLN A 77 -2.58 -7.43 -3.52
N MET A 78 -3.15 -7.44 -2.31
CA MET A 78 -4.54 -7.03 -2.11
C MET A 78 -4.62 -5.74 -1.29
N ASN A 79 -5.23 -4.70 -1.84
CA ASN A 79 -5.53 -3.45 -1.16
C ASN A 79 -6.86 -3.56 -0.40
N THR A 80 -6.79 -3.66 0.92
CA THR A 80 -7.94 -3.98 1.78
C THR A 80 -7.94 -3.13 3.05
N ASN A 81 -9.13 -2.90 3.61
CA ASN A 81 -9.32 -2.37 4.95
C ASN A 81 -9.03 -3.42 6.05
N GLY A 82 -8.86 -4.70 5.71
CA GLY A 82 -8.48 -5.76 6.64
C GLY A 82 -9.59 -6.24 7.59
N ILE A 83 -10.79 -5.65 7.58
CA ILE A 83 -11.89 -6.02 8.48
C ILE A 83 -12.28 -7.48 8.28
N ARG A 84 -12.44 -7.93 7.03
CA ARG A 84 -12.76 -9.35 6.76
C ARG A 84 -11.63 -10.29 7.19
N HIS A 85 -10.37 -9.87 7.07
CA HIS A 85 -9.22 -10.66 7.53
C HIS A 85 -9.17 -10.78 9.06
N ALA A 86 -9.67 -9.77 9.79
CA ALA A 86 -9.81 -9.80 11.24
C ALA A 86 -10.98 -10.70 11.69
N MET A 87 -12.13 -10.60 11.01
CA MET A 87 -13.37 -11.26 11.44
C MET A 87 -13.53 -12.69 10.92
N ASP A 88 -12.86 -13.02 9.81
CA ASP A 88 -12.94 -14.32 9.14
C ASP A 88 -11.52 -14.81 8.79
N PRO A 89 -10.82 -15.44 9.75
CA PRO A 89 -9.47 -15.97 9.53
C PRO A 89 -9.42 -17.06 8.45
N GLU A 90 -10.52 -17.75 8.19
CA GLU A 90 -10.60 -18.76 7.15
C GLU A 90 -10.60 -18.11 5.76
N ALA A 91 -11.36 -17.04 5.55
CA ALA A 91 -11.28 -16.26 4.32
C ALA A 91 -9.87 -15.69 4.10
N ALA A 92 -9.19 -15.22 5.16
CA ALA A 92 -7.79 -14.79 5.06
C ALA A 92 -6.86 -15.93 4.59
N ARG A 93 -7.07 -17.14 5.11
CA ARG A 93 -6.33 -18.35 4.69
C ARG A 93 -6.60 -18.71 3.24
N GLU A 94 -7.86 -18.65 2.80
CA GLU A 94 -8.24 -18.92 1.41
C GLU A 94 -7.61 -17.94 0.43
N VAL A 95 -7.58 -16.64 0.76
CA VAL A 95 -6.91 -15.61 -0.06
C VAL A 95 -5.41 -15.88 -0.20
N ARG A 96 -4.75 -16.25 0.90
CA ARG A 96 -3.34 -16.63 0.89
C ARG A 96 -3.11 -17.86 0.00
N LEU A 97 -3.91 -18.92 0.18
CA LEU A 97 -3.78 -20.15 -0.59
C LEU A 97 -4.11 -19.99 -2.07
N ALA A 98 -5.01 -19.07 -2.41
CA ALA A 98 -5.29 -18.71 -3.80
C ALA A 98 -4.06 -18.10 -4.50
N GLY A 99 -3.13 -17.51 -3.73
CA GLY A 99 -1.86 -16.99 -4.23
C GLY A 99 -1.61 -15.52 -3.93
N CYS A 100 -2.40 -14.88 -3.07
CA CYS A 100 -2.12 -13.51 -2.62
C CYS A 100 -0.86 -13.48 -1.75
N ASN A 101 0.13 -12.70 -2.16
CA ASN A 101 1.44 -12.64 -1.51
C ASN A 101 1.43 -11.74 -0.27
N ASN A 102 0.81 -10.57 -0.36
CA ASN A 102 0.79 -9.58 0.70
C ASN A 102 -0.50 -8.76 0.71
N LEU A 103 -0.77 -8.13 1.86
CA LEU A 103 -1.82 -7.14 2.01
C LEU A 103 -1.24 -5.74 1.95
N TYR A 104 -1.82 -4.90 1.11
CA TYR A 104 -1.66 -3.46 1.10
C TYR A 104 -2.75 -2.90 2.02
N LEU A 105 -2.46 -2.91 3.32
CA LEU A 105 -3.45 -2.76 4.39
C LEU A 105 -3.65 -1.28 4.75
N SER A 106 -4.89 -0.82 4.61
CA SER A 106 -5.27 0.54 4.96
C SER A 106 -5.08 0.80 6.46
N PHE A 107 -4.23 1.75 6.82
CA PHE A 107 -3.85 2.02 8.21
C PHE A 107 -3.49 3.50 8.38
N ASP A 108 -4.45 4.35 8.71
CA ASP A 108 -4.26 5.82 8.68
C ASP A 108 -3.60 6.40 9.93
N GLY A 109 -3.36 5.57 10.95
CA GLY A 109 -2.87 6.04 12.24
C GLY A 109 -3.00 5.01 13.35
N VAL A 110 -2.32 5.30 14.45
CA VAL A 110 -2.20 4.41 15.61
C VAL A 110 -3.27 4.65 16.65
N THR A 111 -4.09 5.70 16.51
CA THR A 111 -5.20 5.97 17.43
C THR A 111 -6.56 5.75 16.76
N ALA A 112 -7.59 5.46 17.56
CA ALA A 112 -8.96 5.37 17.08
C ALA A 112 -9.46 6.69 16.44
N ARG A 113 -8.85 7.83 16.79
CA ARG A 113 -9.20 9.13 16.23
C ARG A 113 -8.69 9.30 14.80
N THR A 114 -7.45 8.89 14.53
CA THR A 114 -6.83 8.99 13.21
C THR A 114 -7.21 7.83 12.29
N ASN A 115 -7.51 6.66 12.86
CA ASN A 115 -7.89 5.47 12.11
C ASN A 115 -9.23 4.83 12.56
N PRO A 116 -10.34 5.57 12.61
CA PRO A 116 -11.62 5.08 13.16
C PRO A 116 -12.24 3.91 12.36
N LYS A 117 -11.79 3.69 11.12
CA LYS A 117 -12.38 2.72 10.18
C LYS A 117 -12.08 1.27 10.50
N ASN A 118 -10.91 0.98 11.09
CA ASN A 118 -10.47 -0.38 11.36
C ASN A 118 -9.50 -0.49 12.55
N HIS A 119 -9.36 0.55 13.39
CA HIS A 119 -8.38 0.57 14.49
C HIS A 119 -8.47 -0.67 15.40
N TRP A 120 -9.69 -1.11 15.72
CA TRP A 120 -9.91 -2.25 16.61
C TRP A 120 -9.68 -3.59 15.92
N GLU A 121 -9.82 -3.64 14.60
CA GLU A 121 -9.66 -4.82 13.76
C GLU A 121 -8.19 -5.08 13.40
N ILE A 122 -7.35 -4.04 13.32
CA ILE A 122 -5.94 -4.17 12.91
C ILE A 122 -5.18 -5.27 13.69
N PRO A 123 -5.23 -5.33 15.04
CA PRO A 123 -4.53 -6.39 15.77
C PRO A 123 -4.93 -7.81 15.35
N TYR A 124 -6.22 -8.03 15.09
CA TYR A 124 -6.76 -9.32 14.67
C TYR A 124 -6.41 -9.62 13.21
N ALA A 125 -6.44 -8.63 12.33
CA ALA A 125 -6.00 -8.78 10.94
C ALA A 125 -4.52 -9.18 10.88
N LEU A 126 -3.65 -8.57 11.71
CA LEU A 126 -2.24 -8.94 11.80
C LEU A 126 -2.04 -10.36 12.35
N ASP A 127 -2.84 -10.78 13.33
CA ASP A 127 -2.81 -12.16 13.84
C ASP A 127 -3.20 -13.19 12.77
N SER A 128 -4.25 -12.93 11.98
CA SER A 128 -4.59 -13.75 10.81
C SER A 128 -3.46 -13.79 9.78
N CYS A 129 -2.78 -12.66 9.54
CA CYS A 129 -1.63 -12.59 8.64
C CYS A 129 -0.45 -13.43 9.14
N ARG A 130 -0.13 -13.37 10.45
CA ARG A 130 0.88 -14.21 11.09
C ARG A 130 0.59 -15.71 10.92
N LYS A 131 -0.65 -16.12 11.19
CA LYS A 131 -1.09 -17.52 11.08
C LYS A 131 -1.02 -18.08 9.67
N THR A 132 -1.22 -17.21 8.68
CA THR A 132 -1.22 -17.60 7.24
C THR A 132 0.14 -17.38 6.57
N GLY A 133 1.08 -16.71 7.23
CA GLY A 133 2.33 -16.26 6.62
C GLY A 133 2.14 -15.20 5.53
N THR A 134 1.02 -14.46 5.58
CA THR A 134 0.75 -13.34 4.68
C THR A 134 1.46 -12.10 5.21
N THR A 135 2.22 -11.41 4.37
CA THR A 135 2.94 -10.20 4.79
C THR A 135 2.11 -8.94 4.56
N VAL A 136 2.44 -7.86 5.25
CA VAL A 136 1.66 -6.62 5.26
C VAL A 136 2.54 -5.43 4.91
N VAL A 137 1.97 -4.53 4.11
CA VAL A 137 2.43 -3.16 3.92
C VAL A 137 1.35 -2.26 4.51
N PHE A 138 1.70 -1.42 5.49
CA PHE A 138 0.76 -0.40 5.97
C PHE A 138 0.65 0.74 4.99
N VAL A 139 -0.57 1.24 4.83
CA VAL A 139 -0.89 2.28 3.84
C VAL A 139 -1.71 3.39 4.50
N PRO A 140 -1.03 4.34 5.15
CA PRO A 140 -1.65 5.56 5.65
C PRO A 140 -1.92 6.55 4.51
N THR A 141 -3.17 6.96 4.35
CA THR A 141 -3.49 8.18 3.61
C THR A 141 -3.23 9.38 4.52
N VAL A 142 -2.19 10.16 4.22
CA VAL A 142 -1.76 11.27 5.07
C VAL A 142 -2.48 12.56 4.68
N ILE A 143 -3.12 13.19 5.65
CA ILE A 143 -3.87 14.44 5.52
C ILE A 143 -3.34 15.42 6.57
N LYS A 144 -2.88 16.59 6.12
CA LYS A 144 -2.40 17.65 7.02
C LYS A 144 -3.49 18.03 8.01
N SER A 145 -3.12 18.25 9.27
CA SER A 145 -3.98 18.56 10.42
C SER A 145 -4.90 17.45 10.90
N ILE A 146 -4.90 16.27 10.26
CA ILE A 146 -5.77 15.15 10.62
C ILE A 146 -4.96 14.01 11.24
N ASN A 147 -3.94 13.51 10.54
CA ASN A 147 -3.11 12.38 10.99
C ASN A 147 -1.61 12.59 10.73
N ASP A 148 -1.20 13.75 10.22
CA ASP A 148 0.20 14.08 9.93
C ASP A 148 1.12 14.15 11.16
N HIS A 149 0.53 14.09 12.36
CA HIS A 149 1.22 14.04 13.66
C HIS A 149 1.53 12.61 14.15
N GLU A 150 1.13 11.56 13.42
CA GLU A 150 1.31 10.15 13.82
C GLU A 150 2.26 9.36 12.91
N LEU A 151 2.95 9.99 11.97
CA LEU A 151 3.83 9.33 10.99
C LEU A 151 4.93 8.52 11.68
N GLY A 152 5.66 9.10 12.63
CA GLY A 152 6.65 8.37 13.43
C GLY A 152 6.02 7.25 14.26
N GLY A 153 4.81 7.48 14.80
CA GLY A 153 4.05 6.48 15.54
C GLY A 153 3.66 5.27 14.68
N ILE A 154 3.27 5.49 13.42
CA ILE A 154 2.97 4.42 12.46
C ILE A 154 4.21 3.59 12.17
N ILE A 155 5.37 4.22 11.96
CA ILE A 155 6.65 3.50 11.74
C ILE A 155 7.00 2.67 12.98
N ARG A 156 6.85 3.23 14.19
CA ARG A 156 7.07 2.49 15.45
C ARG A 156 6.07 1.35 15.64
N TYR A 157 4.84 1.50 15.18
CA TYR A 157 3.85 0.42 15.20
C TYR A 157 4.23 -0.71 14.22
N ALA A 158 4.75 -0.36 13.04
CA ALA A 158 5.32 -1.33 12.10
C ALA A 158 6.53 -2.04 12.70
N GLN A 159 7.45 -1.31 13.37
CA GLN A 159 8.61 -1.87 14.08
C GLN A 159 8.20 -2.98 15.06
N LYS A 160 7.18 -2.71 15.89
CA LYS A 160 6.65 -3.68 16.86
C LYS A 160 6.01 -4.93 16.22
N ASN A 161 5.71 -4.88 14.92
CA ASN A 161 5.08 -5.95 14.17
C ASN A 161 5.93 -6.36 12.94
N MET A 162 7.27 -6.19 13.01
CA MET A 162 8.18 -6.50 11.90
C MET A 162 8.15 -7.96 11.44
N ASP A 163 7.62 -8.86 12.26
CA ASP A 163 7.42 -10.27 11.90
C ASP A 163 6.37 -10.47 10.79
N VAL A 164 5.52 -9.47 10.55
CA VAL A 164 4.46 -9.52 9.54
C VAL A 164 4.37 -8.25 8.69
N VAL A 165 4.71 -7.08 9.24
CA VAL A 165 4.69 -5.79 8.55
C VAL A 165 6.08 -5.46 8.04
N HIS A 166 6.25 -5.46 6.71
CA HIS A 166 7.57 -5.30 6.09
C HIS A 166 7.80 -3.92 5.47
N ALA A 167 6.75 -3.10 5.34
CA ALA A 167 6.87 -1.74 4.83
C ALA A 167 5.71 -0.84 5.29
N VAL A 168 5.97 0.47 5.24
CA VAL A 168 4.94 1.52 5.38
C VAL A 168 5.00 2.38 4.12
N ASN A 169 3.87 2.54 3.45
CA ASN A 169 3.74 3.37 2.25
C ASN A 169 2.83 4.57 2.54
N PHE A 170 3.44 5.69 2.93
CA PHE A 170 2.73 6.94 3.17
C PHE A 170 2.23 7.53 1.86
N GLN A 171 0.91 7.76 1.77
CA GLN A 171 0.27 8.34 0.60
C GLN A 171 -0.32 9.71 0.94
N PRO A 172 0.36 10.82 0.59
CA PRO A 172 -0.24 12.15 0.70
C PRO A 172 -1.59 12.22 -0.01
N VAL A 173 -2.59 12.81 0.65
CA VAL A 173 -3.96 12.86 0.12
C VAL A 173 -4.05 13.60 -1.21
N SER A 174 -4.79 13.01 -2.16
CA SER A 174 -5.17 13.69 -3.40
C SER A 174 -6.46 14.47 -3.19
N LEU A 175 -6.35 15.81 -3.20
CA LEU A 175 -7.49 16.70 -3.04
C LEU A 175 -8.16 16.92 -4.40
N THR A 176 -9.26 16.20 -4.63
CA THR A 176 -10.03 16.24 -5.88
C THR A 176 -11.41 16.88 -5.69
N GLY A 177 -12.07 17.27 -6.78
CA GLY A 177 -13.41 17.89 -6.73
C GLY A 177 -13.40 19.41 -6.51
N ARG A 178 -14.54 19.97 -6.08
CA ARG A 178 -14.75 21.42 -5.90
C ARG A 178 -14.34 21.90 -4.50
N MET A 179 -13.09 21.68 -4.11
CA MET A 179 -12.56 22.18 -2.82
C MET A 179 -12.06 23.63 -2.93
N GLY A 180 -12.45 24.47 -1.97
CA GLY A 180 -11.98 25.86 -1.91
C GLY A 180 -10.46 25.96 -1.77
N LYS A 181 -9.85 27.08 -2.14
CA LYS A 181 -8.40 27.28 -1.99
C LYS A 181 -7.95 27.14 -0.53
N GLY A 182 -8.68 27.74 0.42
CA GLY A 182 -8.34 27.66 1.85
C GLY A 182 -8.42 26.25 2.42
N GLU A 183 -9.43 25.46 2.01
CA GLU A 183 -9.53 24.04 2.41
C GLU A 183 -8.39 23.22 1.83
N ARG A 184 -8.01 23.49 0.57
CA ARG A 184 -6.86 22.82 -0.05
C ARG A 184 -5.58 23.11 0.70
N GLU A 185 -5.30 24.36 1.06
CA GLU A 185 -4.11 24.73 1.81
C GLU A 185 -4.10 24.13 3.23
N LYS A 186 -5.28 23.97 3.84
CA LYS A 186 -5.42 23.35 5.17
C LYS A 186 -5.04 21.86 5.17
N TYR A 187 -5.51 21.10 4.19
CA TYR A 187 -5.39 19.62 4.18
C TYR A 187 -4.25 19.08 3.33
N ARG A 188 -3.72 19.90 2.41
CA ARG A 188 -2.63 19.47 1.52
C ARG A 188 -1.36 19.20 2.31
N ILE A 189 -0.77 18.05 2.02
CA ILE A 189 0.56 17.66 2.46
C ILE A 189 1.34 17.15 1.25
N THR A 190 2.66 17.31 1.26
CA THR A 190 3.56 16.85 0.21
C THR A 190 4.49 15.76 0.72
N VAL A 191 5.20 15.08 -0.18
CA VAL A 191 6.21 14.07 0.19
C VAL A 191 7.31 14.70 1.09
N PRO A 192 7.90 15.86 0.77
CA PRO A 192 8.85 16.53 1.67
C PRO A 192 8.27 16.87 3.04
N ASP A 193 7.00 17.34 3.12
CA ASP A 193 6.36 17.62 4.41
C ASP A 193 6.26 16.35 5.28
N CYS A 194 6.00 15.19 4.66
CA CYS A 194 5.94 13.91 5.36
C CYS A 194 7.32 13.49 5.87
N ILE A 195 8.36 13.64 5.03
CA ILE A 195 9.74 13.31 5.41
C ILE A 195 10.21 14.15 6.60
N GLN A 196 9.98 15.47 6.56
CA GLN A 196 10.32 16.38 7.67
C GLN A 196 9.58 16.00 8.96
N ARG A 197 8.30 15.63 8.85
CA ARG A 197 7.51 15.15 10.00
C ARG A 197 8.03 13.84 10.57
N ILE A 198 8.48 12.93 9.70
CA ILE A 198 9.07 11.67 10.14
C ILE A 198 10.35 11.95 10.93
N GLU A 199 11.21 12.85 10.46
CA GLU A 199 12.41 13.25 11.20
C GLU A 199 12.08 13.86 12.57
N GLU A 200 11.17 14.84 12.60
CA GLU A 200 10.70 15.45 13.85
C GLU A 200 10.13 14.40 14.82
N GLN A 201 9.28 13.50 14.34
CA GLN A 201 8.55 12.53 15.16
C GLN A 201 9.38 11.29 15.52
N THR A 202 10.49 11.06 14.84
CA THR A 202 11.47 10.03 15.20
C THR A 202 12.64 10.60 16.01
N ASN A 203 12.59 11.88 16.40
CA ASN A 203 13.66 12.59 17.11
C ASN A 203 15.01 12.50 16.37
N GLY A 204 14.98 12.57 15.04
CA GLY A 204 16.18 12.53 14.20
C GLY A 204 16.79 11.14 14.00
N GLU A 205 16.11 10.05 14.39
CA GLU A 205 16.57 8.69 14.06
C GLU A 205 16.40 8.35 12.57
N VAL A 206 15.48 9.03 11.87
CA VAL A 206 15.31 8.97 10.41
C VAL A 206 15.26 10.40 9.88
N THR A 207 16.37 10.85 9.32
CA THR A 207 16.58 12.22 8.84
C THR A 207 16.14 12.40 7.38
N VAL A 208 16.04 13.64 6.91
CA VAL A 208 15.77 13.95 5.49
C VAL A 208 16.81 13.37 4.53
N ASP A 209 18.07 13.21 4.97
CA ASP A 209 19.18 12.74 4.13
C ASP A 209 19.16 11.21 3.93
N ASP A 210 18.38 10.49 4.73
CA ASP A 210 18.23 9.03 4.64
C ASP A 210 17.28 8.60 3.50
N TRP A 211 16.69 9.54 2.77
CA TRP A 211 15.68 9.27 1.75
C TRP A 211 16.24 9.33 0.34
N PHE A 212 15.86 8.35 -0.46
CA PHE A 212 16.25 8.25 -1.86
C PHE A 212 15.05 8.54 -2.76
N PRO A 213 15.22 9.35 -3.82
CA PRO A 213 14.27 9.37 -4.91
C PRO A 213 14.05 7.96 -5.49
N VAL A 214 12.85 7.67 -5.97
CA VAL A 214 12.55 6.38 -6.62
C VAL A 214 13.53 6.01 -7.75
N PRO A 215 13.96 6.92 -8.66
CA PRO A 215 14.91 6.56 -9.71
C PRO A 215 16.36 6.40 -9.23
N SER A 216 16.67 6.49 -7.93
CA SER A 216 18.06 6.44 -7.42
C SER A 216 18.80 5.13 -7.75
N CYS A 217 18.08 4.03 -7.98
CA CYS A 217 18.70 2.76 -8.39
C CYS A 217 18.99 2.67 -9.91
N MET A 218 18.49 3.61 -10.73
CA MET A 218 18.62 3.56 -12.19
C MET A 218 20.06 3.48 -12.70
N PRO A 219 21.05 4.22 -12.15
CA PRO A 219 22.44 4.10 -12.62
C PRO A 219 22.99 2.68 -12.48
N LEU A 220 22.67 1.99 -11.37
CA LEU A 220 23.09 0.61 -11.16
C LEU A 220 22.36 -0.34 -12.11
N THR A 221 21.05 -0.17 -12.28
CA THR A 221 20.26 -0.94 -13.24
C THR A 221 20.84 -0.84 -14.66
N ASN A 222 21.21 0.36 -15.10
CA ASN A 222 21.79 0.61 -16.42
C ASN A 222 23.13 -0.12 -16.60
N VAL A 223 23.98 -0.13 -15.57
CA VAL A 223 25.25 -0.88 -15.60
C VAL A 223 25.00 -2.39 -15.70
N ILE A 224 24.09 -2.92 -14.88
CA ILE A 224 23.74 -4.35 -14.89
C ILE A 224 23.17 -4.75 -16.26
N GLU A 225 22.33 -3.92 -16.85
CA GLU A 225 21.77 -4.13 -18.18
C GLU A 225 22.87 -4.14 -19.25
N ALA A 226 23.79 -3.17 -19.22
CA ALA A 226 24.92 -3.11 -20.14
C ALA A 226 25.81 -4.36 -20.08
N PHE A 227 26.07 -4.89 -18.88
CA PHE A 227 26.85 -6.12 -18.71
C PHE A 227 26.08 -7.38 -19.11
N SER A 228 24.79 -7.46 -18.76
CA SER A 228 24.00 -8.68 -18.98
C SER A 228 23.38 -8.77 -20.37
N SER A 229 23.36 -7.67 -21.13
CA SER A 229 22.65 -7.56 -22.42
C SER A 229 21.19 -8.01 -22.33
N LYS A 230 20.58 -7.88 -21.15
CA LYS A 230 19.20 -8.27 -20.85
C LYS A 230 18.49 -7.09 -20.19
N PRO A 231 17.29 -6.71 -20.67
CA PRO A 231 16.55 -5.60 -20.11
C PRO A 231 16.24 -5.83 -18.63
N LYS A 232 16.34 -4.78 -17.83
CA LYS A 232 15.98 -4.74 -16.40
C LYS A 232 14.85 -3.74 -16.15
N TYR A 233 14.14 -3.89 -15.03
CA TYR A 233 13.05 -2.98 -14.69
C TYR A 233 13.58 -1.57 -14.52
N GLU A 234 13.02 -0.63 -15.28
CA GLU A 234 13.30 0.78 -15.14
C GLU A 234 12.31 1.44 -14.16
N LEU A 235 12.84 2.12 -13.15
CA LEU A 235 12.08 3.03 -12.30
C LEU A 235 12.20 4.46 -12.87
N SER A 236 11.79 4.66 -14.11
CA SER A 236 12.00 5.88 -14.90
C SER A 236 11.08 7.06 -14.55
N ILE A 237 10.43 7.03 -13.39
CA ILE A 237 9.55 8.11 -12.95
C ILE A 237 10.36 9.36 -12.59
N HIS A 238 9.70 10.52 -12.62
CA HIS A 238 10.32 11.78 -12.20
C HIS A 238 10.77 11.69 -10.72
N PHE A 239 11.94 12.23 -10.38
CA PHE A 239 12.53 12.08 -9.03
C PHE A 239 11.61 12.59 -7.90
N ALA A 240 10.75 13.57 -8.20
CA ALA A 240 9.78 14.13 -7.27
C ALA A 240 8.46 13.32 -7.15
N CYS A 241 8.29 12.23 -7.91
CA CYS A 241 7.08 11.39 -7.84
C CYS A 241 7.00 10.58 -6.53
N GLY A 242 8.12 10.33 -5.88
CA GLY A 242 8.16 9.60 -4.61
C GLY A 242 9.57 9.52 -4.04
N ALA A 243 9.64 9.15 -2.77
CA ALA A 243 10.88 8.87 -2.07
C ALA A 243 10.70 7.62 -1.21
N GLY A 244 11.79 6.89 -0.98
CA GLY A 244 11.81 5.71 -0.12
C GLY A 244 13.11 5.60 0.64
N THR A 245 13.08 4.90 1.77
CA THR A 245 14.25 4.54 2.57
C THR A 245 14.06 3.14 3.15
N TYR A 246 15.16 2.53 3.60
CA TYR A 246 15.13 1.29 4.35
C TYR A 246 15.55 1.59 5.78
N ILE A 247 14.78 1.09 6.73
CA ILE A 247 15.02 1.31 8.16
C ILE A 247 15.18 -0.05 8.82
N PHE A 248 16.30 -0.24 9.49
CA PHE A 248 16.58 -1.43 10.30
C PHE A 248 16.36 -1.13 11.77
N GLU A 249 16.10 -2.18 12.57
CA GLU A 249 16.07 -2.08 14.02
C GLU A 249 17.43 -2.51 14.57
N ASP A 250 18.02 -1.67 15.42
CA ASP A 250 19.15 -2.06 16.26
C ASP A 250 18.70 -3.05 17.33
N GLU A 251 19.31 -4.24 17.39
CA GLU A 251 18.83 -5.33 18.24
C GLU A 251 18.85 -4.99 19.74
N GLU A 252 19.84 -4.20 20.18
CA GLU A 252 20.07 -3.86 21.58
C GLU A 252 19.24 -2.63 22.03
N THR A 253 19.31 -1.55 21.24
CA THR A 253 18.75 -0.24 21.60
C THR A 253 17.33 -0.05 21.09
N LYS A 254 16.88 -0.89 20.15
CA LYS A 254 15.58 -0.77 19.45
C LYS A 254 15.42 0.56 18.70
N LYS A 255 16.53 1.25 18.41
CA LYS A 255 16.54 2.45 17.59
C LYS A 255 16.45 2.12 16.11
N PHE A 256 15.98 3.08 15.34
CA PHE A 256 16.02 3.01 13.89
C PHE A 256 17.44 3.25 13.39
N VAL A 257 17.85 2.42 12.42
CA VAL A 257 19.11 2.54 11.69
C VAL A 257 18.76 2.62 10.20
N PRO A 258 18.68 3.83 9.64
CA PRO A 258 18.41 4.01 8.22
C PRO A 258 19.55 3.48 7.34
N LEU A 259 19.22 3.08 6.12
CA LEU A 259 20.19 2.78 5.08
C LEU A 259 20.72 4.09 4.51
N THR A 260 21.98 4.40 4.80
CA THR A 260 22.70 5.57 4.28
C THR A 260 23.76 5.19 3.27
#